data_AF-A0A1Q6QWC6-F1
#
_entry.id   AF-A0A1Q6QWC6-F1
#
_cell.length_a   1.000
_cell.length_b   1.000
_cell.length_c   1.000
_cell.angle_alpha   90.00
_cell.angle_beta   90.00
_cell.angle_gamma   90.00
#
_symmetry.space_group_name_H-M   'P 1'
#
loop_
_entity.id
_entity.type
_entity.pdbx_description
1 polymer ?
#
loop_
_entity_poly.entity_id
_entity_poly.type
_entity_poly.pdbx_seq_one_letter_code
_entity_poly.pdbx_strand_id
1 'polypeptide(L)'
;MNKKKIFKIIFFSLFLAFVISYVIEKTGYYEYNLQNKMVMTNEAMKQFEQDIKEGKDVRREDYLVSTEKDYTSTLTKGTNKVSIKVNSILKKGIEGVFKVIGSFVED
;
A
#
# COMPACT_ATOMS: atom_id res chain seq x y z
N MET A 1 2.81 28.01 20.42
CA MET A 1 2.67 28.03 18.94
C MET A 1 1.34 28.71 18.59
N ASN A 2 1.34 29.65 17.64
CA ASN A 2 0.22 30.58 17.43
C ASN A 2 -1.03 29.83 16.87
N LYS A 3 -2.21 29.94 17.51
CA LYS A 3 -3.41 29.13 17.20
C LYS A 3 -3.84 29.21 15.71
N LYS A 4 -3.67 30.39 15.09
CA LYS A 4 -3.94 30.62 13.66
C LYS A 4 -3.00 29.83 12.73
N LYS A 5 -1.73 29.60 13.12
CA LYS A 5 -0.77 28.79 12.34
C LYS A 5 -1.12 27.31 12.39
N ILE A 6 -1.53 26.79 13.55
CA ILE A 6 -1.96 25.40 13.72
C ILE A 6 -3.19 25.10 12.87
N PHE A 7 -4.21 25.96 12.92
CA PHE A 7 -5.41 25.80 12.10
C PHE A 7 -5.07 25.76 10.60
N LYS A 8 -4.16 26.64 10.14
CA LYS A 8 -3.73 26.67 8.74
C LYS A 8 -2.98 25.41 8.31
N ILE A 9 -2.17 24.82 9.20
CA ILE A 9 -1.47 23.55 8.95
C ILE A 9 -2.46 22.39 8.86
N ILE A 10 -3.41 22.30 9.78
CA ILE A 10 -4.45 21.26 9.78
C ILE A 10 -5.30 21.36 8.50
N PHE A 11 -5.72 22.57 8.15
CA PHE A 11 -6.49 22.80 6.93
C PHE A 11 -5.70 22.42 5.67
N PHE A 12 -4.42 22.78 5.58
CA PHE A 12 -3.57 22.41 4.46
C PHE A 12 -3.35 20.89 4.37
N SER A 13 -3.20 20.21 5.51
CA SER A 13 -3.09 18.75 5.57
C SER A 13 -4.35 18.06 5.06
N LEU A 14 -5.53 18.55 5.46
CA LEU A 14 -6.82 18.01 4.99
C LEU A 14 -7.00 18.27 3.49
N PHE A 15 -6.65 19.47 3.02
CA PHE A 15 -6.69 19.82 1.60
C PHE A 15 -5.76 18.93 0.76
N LEU A 16 -4.55 18.66 1.25
CA LEU A 16 -3.60 17.80 0.56
C LEU A 16 -4.09 16.34 0.48
N ALA A 17 -4.67 15.82 1.57
CA ALA A 17 -5.29 14.50 1.58
C ALA A 17 -6.43 14.40 0.55
N PHE A 18 -7.28 15.43 0.47
CA PHE A 18 -8.35 15.50 -0.53
C PHE A 18 -7.83 15.48 -1.97
N VAL A 19 -6.79 16.27 -2.29
CA VAL A 19 -6.20 16.30 -3.64
C VAL A 19 -5.63 14.93 -4.01
N ILE A 20 -4.94 14.25 -3.09
CA ILE A 20 -4.41 12.90 -3.32
C ILE A 20 -5.54 11.91 -3.61
N SER A 21 -6.59 11.90 -2.79
CA SER A 21 -7.75 11.03 -3.00
C SER A 21 -8.45 11.31 -4.33
N TYR A 22 -8.64 12.59 -4.68
CA TYR A 22 -9.25 12.99 -5.95
C TYR A 22 -8.43 12.53 -7.17
N VAL A 23 -7.09 12.61 -7.09
CA VAL A 23 -6.21 12.10 -8.14
C VAL A 23 -6.31 10.58 -8.23
N ILE A 24 -6.34 9.84 -7.11
CA ILE A 24 -6.52 8.38 -7.12
C ILE A 24 -7.83 7.97 -7.79
N GLU A 25 -8.91 8.68 -7.49
CA GLU A 25 -10.23 8.48 -8.12
C GLU A 25 -10.18 8.76 -9.62
N LYS A 26 -9.67 9.94 -10.03
CA LYS A 26 -9.63 10.36 -11.43
C LYS A 26 -8.66 9.59 -12.31
N THR A 27 -7.55 9.11 -11.74
CA THR A 27 -6.55 8.35 -12.49
C THR A 27 -7.01 6.92 -12.78
N GLY A 28 -8.15 6.48 -12.25
CA GLY A 28 -8.66 5.13 -12.46
C GLY A 28 -7.72 4.05 -11.91
N TYR A 29 -6.77 4.40 -11.02
CA TYR A 29 -5.80 3.45 -10.46
C TYR A 29 -6.50 2.30 -9.73
N TYR A 30 -7.65 2.59 -9.13
CA TYR A 30 -8.50 1.57 -8.51
C TYR A 30 -9.11 0.63 -9.56
N GLU A 31 -9.69 1.19 -10.63
CA GLU A 31 -10.36 0.43 -11.69
C GLU A 31 -9.37 -0.39 -12.53
N TYR A 32 -8.19 0.16 -12.83
CA TYR A 32 -7.13 -0.51 -13.58
C TYR A 32 -6.58 -1.74 -12.85
N ASN A 33 -6.31 -1.62 -11.54
CA ASN A 33 -5.83 -2.75 -10.75
C ASN A 33 -6.92 -3.82 -10.56
N LEU A 34 -8.19 -3.41 -10.41
CA LEU A 34 -9.31 -4.34 -10.31
C LEU A 34 -9.55 -5.09 -11.63
N GLN A 35 -9.50 -4.38 -12.77
CA GLN A 35 -9.68 -4.96 -14.10
C GLN A 35 -8.55 -5.93 -14.44
N ASN A 36 -7.28 -5.56 -14.21
CA ASN A 36 -6.16 -6.48 -14.45
C ASN A 36 -6.29 -7.78 -13.62
N LYS A 37 -6.72 -7.67 -12.36
CA LYS A 37 -6.93 -8.84 -11.50
C LYS A 37 -8.07 -9.73 -12.00
N MET A 38 -9.17 -9.15 -12.48
CA MET A 38 -10.29 -9.88 -13.08
C MET A 38 -9.90 -10.56 -14.40
N VAL A 39 -9.14 -9.87 -15.27
CA VAL A 39 -8.67 -10.41 -16.55
C VAL A 39 -7.76 -11.63 -16.34
N MET A 40 -6.76 -11.51 -15.45
CA MET A 40 -5.85 -12.63 -15.14
C MET A 40 -6.61 -13.85 -14.57
N THR A 41 -7.65 -13.61 -13.75
CA THR A 41 -8.49 -14.68 -13.19
C THR A 41 -9.28 -15.40 -14.29
N ASN A 42 -9.88 -14.65 -15.22
CA ASN A 42 -10.65 -15.21 -16.33
C ASN A 42 -9.78 -16.00 -17.32
N GLU A 43 -8.56 -15.52 -17.59
CA GLU A 43 -7.61 -16.23 -18.46
C GLU A 43 -7.16 -17.56 -17.84
N ALA A 44 -6.80 -17.56 -16.56
CA ALA A 44 -6.44 -18.76 -15.83
C ALA A 44 -7.61 -19.78 -15.79
N MET A 45 -8.84 -19.30 -15.61
CA MET A 45 -10.03 -20.16 -15.60
C MET A 45 -10.29 -20.79 -16.99
N LYS A 46 -10.14 -20.02 -18.07
CA LYS A 46 -10.31 -20.53 -19.43
C LYS A 46 -9.26 -21.58 -19.79
N GLN A 47 -8.00 -21.36 -19.40
CA GLN A 47 -6.94 -22.35 -19.61
C GLN A 47 -7.23 -23.65 -18.83
N PHE A 48 -7.65 -23.53 -17.57
CA PHE A 48 -8.04 -24.68 -16.76
C PHE A 48 -9.19 -25.49 -17.41
N GLU A 49 -10.24 -24.83 -17.87
CA GLU A 49 -11.37 -25.49 -18.55
C GLU A 49 -10.95 -26.17 -19.87
N GLN A 50 -10.04 -25.56 -20.62
CA GLN A 50 -9.52 -26.12 -21.87
C GLN A 50 -8.65 -27.36 -21.61
N ASP A 51 -7.74 -27.30 -20.64
CA ASP A 51 -6.84 -28.40 -20.32
C ASP A 51 -7.59 -29.62 -19.75
N ILE A 52 -8.69 -29.40 -19.01
CA ILE A 52 -9.63 -30.47 -18.63
C ILE A 52 -10.27 -31.12 -19.86
N LYS A 53 -10.75 -30.31 -20.82
CA LYS A 53 -11.36 -30.83 -22.06
C LYS A 53 -10.36 -31.61 -22.90
N GLU A 54 -9.09 -31.21 -22.91
CA GLU A 54 -8.01 -31.90 -23.62
C GLU A 54 -7.50 -33.15 -22.89
N GLY A 55 -7.99 -33.43 -21.68
CA GLY A 55 -7.62 -34.61 -20.90
C GLY A 55 -6.21 -34.55 -20.29
N LYS A 56 -5.65 -33.34 -20.11
CA LYS A 56 -4.37 -33.15 -19.44
C LYS A 56 -4.50 -33.40 -17.94
N ASP A 57 -3.41 -33.88 -17.34
CA ASP A 57 -3.28 -33.95 -15.88
C ASP A 57 -3.12 -32.54 -15.33
N VAL A 58 -4.20 -32.00 -14.76
CA VAL A 58 -4.29 -30.62 -14.26
C VAL A 58 -4.20 -30.59 -12.74
N ARG A 59 -3.27 -29.80 -12.20
CA ARG A 59 -3.16 -29.56 -10.76
C ARG A 59 -3.46 -28.09 -10.47
N ARG A 60 -3.99 -27.79 -9.28
CA ARG A 60 -4.43 -26.42 -8.94
C ARG A 60 -3.26 -25.44 -9.00
N GLU A 61 -2.07 -25.90 -8.63
CA GLU A 61 -0.84 -25.14 -8.56
C GLU A 61 -0.40 -24.60 -9.92
N ASP A 62 -0.76 -25.28 -11.02
CA ASP A 62 -0.35 -24.93 -12.37
C ASP A 62 -1.05 -23.65 -12.90
N TYR A 63 -2.14 -23.23 -12.25
CA TYR A 63 -2.93 -22.04 -12.61
C TYR A 63 -2.89 -20.94 -11.54
N LEU A 64 -2.16 -21.16 -10.44
CA LEU A 64 -1.90 -20.13 -9.45
C LEU A 64 -0.70 -19.31 -9.90
N VAL A 65 -0.92 -18.03 -10.21
CA VAL A 65 0.18 -17.09 -10.45
C VAL A 65 1.01 -16.99 -9.18
N SER A 66 2.26 -17.48 -9.22
CA SER A 66 3.20 -17.33 -8.11
C SER A 66 3.24 -15.88 -7.66
N THR A 67 2.85 -15.64 -6.41
CA THR A 67 2.72 -14.31 -5.81
C THR A 67 4.07 -13.70 -5.47
N GLU A 68 5.16 -14.46 -5.55
CA GLU A 68 6.53 -13.96 -5.45
C GLU A 68 6.99 -13.35 -6.77
N LYS A 69 6.46 -12.16 -7.10
CA LYS A 69 7.12 -11.28 -8.06
C LYS A 69 8.09 -10.38 -7.29
N ASP A 70 9.37 -10.45 -7.63
CA ASP A 70 10.35 -9.48 -7.14
C ASP A 70 10.11 -8.11 -7.83
N TYR A 71 9.36 -7.24 -7.16
CA TYR A 71 9.11 -5.85 -7.58
C TYR A 71 10.24 -4.89 -7.18
N THR A 72 11.41 -5.41 -6.79
CA THR A 72 12.54 -4.60 -6.33
C THR A 72 13.22 -3.89 -7.51
N SER A 73 12.69 -2.71 -7.86
CA SER A 73 13.33 -1.76 -8.77
C SER A 73 14.25 -0.79 -8.01
N THR A 74 15.13 -0.06 -8.71
CA THR A 74 15.95 1.01 -8.11
C THR A 74 15.09 2.07 -7.41
N LEU A 75 13.88 2.33 -7.94
CA LEU A 75 12.88 3.19 -7.32
C LEU A 75 12.36 2.57 -6.02
N THR A 76 11.96 1.29 -6.05
CA THR A 76 11.50 0.53 -4.87
C THR A 76 12.55 0.52 -3.75
N LYS A 77 13.83 0.31 -4.08
CA LYS A 77 14.95 0.37 -3.11
C LYS A 77 15.09 1.78 -2.51
N GLY A 78 14.89 2.82 -3.30
CA GLY A 78 14.90 4.22 -2.85
C GLY A 78 13.76 4.52 -1.88
N THR A 79 12.53 4.16 -2.24
CA THR A 79 11.34 4.37 -1.42
C THR A 79 11.39 3.57 -0.12
N ASN A 80 11.90 2.33 -0.14
CA ASN A 80 12.05 1.51 1.06
C ASN A 80 13.00 2.16 2.09
N LYS A 81 14.11 2.76 1.63
CA LYS A 81 15.02 3.52 2.52
C LYS A 81 14.34 4.74 3.14
N VAL A 82 13.49 5.44 2.38
CA VAL A 82 12.70 6.56 2.90
C VAL A 82 11.67 6.07 3.93
N SER A 83 10.94 5.00 3.63
CA SER A 83 9.96 4.40 4.55
C SER A 83 10.59 3.94 5.86
N ILE A 84 11.75 3.28 5.82
CA ILE A 84 12.49 2.87 7.02
C ILE A 84 12.91 4.10 7.83
N LYS A 85 13.37 5.18 7.16
CA LYS A 85 13.76 6.42 7.84
C LYS A 85 12.56 7.11 8.49
N VAL A 86 11.42 7.20 7.81
CA VAL A 86 10.17 7.74 8.37
C VAL A 86 9.71 6.92 9.56
N ASN A 87 9.74 5.59 9.45
CA ASN A 87 9.37 4.71 10.55
C ASN A 87 10.28 4.89 11.78
N SER A 88 11.59 5.10 11.57
CA SER A 88 12.52 5.40 12.65
C SER A 88 12.25 6.74 13.35
N ILE A 89 11.81 7.75 12.60
CA ILE A 89 11.44 9.07 13.15
C ILE A 89 10.14 8.96 13.94
N LEU A 90 9.15 8.24 13.41
CA LEU A 90 7.88 7.98 14.11
C LEU A 90 8.12 7.20 15.40
N LYS A 91 8.93 6.14 15.37
CA LYS A 91 9.27 5.35 16.56
C LYS A 91 9.93 6.20 17.64
N LYS A 92 10.90 7.05 17.28
CA LYS A 92 11.54 7.99 18.22
C LYS A 92 10.56 9.03 18.76
N GLY A 93 9.63 9.52 17.93
CA GLY A 93 8.59 10.44 18.35
C GLY A 93 7.65 9.80 19.38
N ILE A 94 7.22 8.57 19.11
CA ILE A 94 6.36 7.78 20.00
C ILE A 94 7.08 7.46 21.32
N GLU A 95 8.33 6.99 21.27
CA GLU A 95 9.15 6.75 22.46
C GLU A 95 9.35 8.02 23.29
N GLY A 96 9.55 9.17 22.64
CA GLY A 96 9.64 10.46 23.31
C GLY A 96 8.35 10.85 24.04
N VAL A 97 7.19 10.63 23.40
CA VAL A 97 5.89 10.87 24.02
C VAL A 97 5.65 9.93 25.21
N PHE A 98 5.93 8.63 25.05
CA PHE A 98 5.78 7.66 26.14
C PHE A 98 6.73 7.95 27.31
N LYS A 99 7.96 8.41 27.04
CA LYS A 99 8.92 8.78 28.07
C LYS A 99 8.44 9.98 28.89
N VAL A 100 7.87 10.99 28.23
CA VAL A 100 7.28 12.16 28.90
C VAL A 100 6.07 11.75 29.74
N ILE A 101 5.19 10.90 29.20
CA ILE A 101 4.03 10.40 29.95
C ILE A 101 4.48 9.57 31.16
N GLY A 102 5.49 8.70 31.00
CA GLY A 102 6.05 7.89 32.08
C GLY A 102 6.62 8.74 33.22
N SER A 103 7.34 9.81 32.89
CA SER A 103 7.88 10.73 33.91
C SER A 103 6.79 11.48 34.71
N PHE A 104 5.57 11.62 34.18
CA PHE A 104 4.45 12.22 34.92
C PHE A 104 3.66 11.22 35.75
N VAL A 105 3.92 9.91 35.60
CA VAL A 105 3.27 8.83 36.35
C VAL A 105 4.18 8.31 37.47
N GLU A 106 5.50 8.50 37.34
CA GLU A 106 6.50 8.18 38.38
C GLU A 106 6.70 9.31 39.42
N ASP A 107 6.11 10.49 39.20
CA ASP A 107 5.92 11.57 40.21
C ASP A 107 4.59 11.39 40.97
#